data_AF-A0A928VFV9-F1
#
_entry.id   AF-A0A928VFV9-F1
#
_cell.length_a   1.000
_cell.length_b   1.000
_cell.length_c   1.000
_cell.angle_alpha   90.00
_cell.angle_beta   90.00
_cell.angle_gamma   90.00
#
_symmetry.space_group_name_H-M   'P 1'
#
loop_
_entity.id
_entity.type
_entity.pdbx_description
1 polymer ?
#
loop_
_entity_poly.entity_id
_entity_poly.type
_entity_poly.pdbx_seq_one_letter_code
_entity_poly.pdbx_strand_id
1 'polypeptide(L)'
;MDLRDVPARPLPLSTGDLIEITGWQIQFQDPKRTQSLQAPAVVSSMFNVSQQALVKIEQVQALKINLCPKALQMLYFMARRNLEHQNSPVLCTYSELITYIWTDSQRHDRSAQEINALAHEIRDTLQLLNCLEAVKTQGYILQIHCIP
;
A
#
# COMPACT_ATOMS: atom_id res chain seq x y z
N MET A 1 29.85 12.69 35.84
CA MET A 1 29.16 12.07 34.70
C MET A 1 28.18 13.11 34.20
N ASP A 2 28.45 13.67 33.02
CA ASP A 2 27.71 14.82 32.46
C ASP A 2 26.37 14.30 31.88
N LEU A 3 25.24 14.86 32.33
CA LEU A 3 23.88 14.39 31.98
C LEU A 3 23.37 14.92 30.62
N ARG A 4 24.26 15.49 29.80
CA ARG A 4 23.89 16.24 28.60
C ARG A 4 23.80 15.43 27.30
N ASP A 5 24.06 14.12 27.33
CA ASP A 5 24.05 13.25 26.14
C ASP A 5 23.10 12.04 26.28
N VAL A 6 21.89 12.28 26.79
CA VAL A 6 20.81 11.29 26.61
C VAL A 6 20.13 11.60 25.27
N PRO A 7 20.21 10.71 24.26
CA PRO A 7 19.43 10.90 23.04
C PRO A 7 17.96 10.98 23.42
N ALA A 8 17.37 12.16 23.25
CA ALA A 8 15.97 12.41 23.54
C ALA A 8 15.13 11.64 22.51
N ARG A 9 14.88 10.37 22.79
CA ARG A 9 13.88 9.59 22.06
C ARG A 9 12.53 10.00 22.63
N PRO A 10 11.67 10.70 21.87
CA PRO A 10 10.33 10.99 22.36
C PRO A 10 9.60 9.67 22.58
N LEU A 11 9.33 9.36 23.85
CA LEU A 11 8.43 8.28 24.24
C LEU A 11 7.02 8.88 24.25
N PRO A 12 6.09 8.36 23.43
CA PRO A 12 4.71 8.82 23.48
C PRO A 12 4.12 8.46 24.84
N LEU A 13 3.67 9.46 25.59
CA LEU A 13 2.97 9.28 26.86
C LEU A 13 1.46 9.33 26.63
N SER A 14 0.73 8.47 27.33
CA SER A 14 -0.72 8.41 27.36
C SER A 14 -1.27 8.87 28.71
N THR A 15 -2.52 9.32 28.74
CA THR A 15 -3.22 9.64 30.00
C THR A 15 -3.22 8.43 30.92
N GLY A 16 -2.75 8.61 32.16
CA GLY A 16 -2.61 7.53 33.14
C GLY A 16 -1.19 6.96 33.24
N ASP A 17 -0.28 7.32 32.34
CA ASP A 17 1.13 6.97 32.47
C ASP A 17 1.72 7.60 33.73
N LEU A 18 2.54 6.80 34.42
CA LEU A 18 3.23 7.18 35.64
C LEU A 18 4.72 7.27 35.36
N ILE A 19 5.31 8.43 35.61
CA ILE A 19 6.76 8.60 35.56
C ILE A 19 7.26 8.78 36.99
N GLU A 20 8.13 7.87 37.40
CA GLU A 20 8.77 7.89 38.71
C GLU A 20 10.19 8.46 38.56
N ILE A 21 10.39 9.66 39.08
CA ILE A 21 11.70 10.32 39.13
C ILE A 21 12.02 10.46 40.60
N THR A 22 13.06 9.79 41.09
CA THR A 22 13.50 9.74 42.51
C THR A 22 12.90 10.83 43.42
N GLY A 23 11.85 10.48 44.16
CA GLY A 23 11.16 11.35 45.11
C GLY A 23 9.95 12.13 44.58
N TRP A 24 9.63 12.02 43.29
CA TRP A 24 8.52 12.67 42.62
C TRP A 24 7.70 11.68 41.80
N GLN A 25 6.39 11.71 41.99
CA GLN A 25 5.42 10.98 41.19
C GLN A 25 4.70 11.97 40.27
N ILE A 26 4.90 11.84 38.96
CA ILE A 26 4.21 12.66 37.96
C ILE A 26 3.16 11.78 37.29
N GLN A 27 1.89 12.13 37.44
CA GLN A 27 0.78 11.50 36.72
C GLN A 27 0.33 12.42 35.59
N PHE A 28 0.34 11.91 34.36
CA PHE A 28 -0.11 12.68 33.22
C PHE A 28 -1.64 12.61 33.09
N GLN A 29 -2.29 13.77 33.20
CA GLN A 29 -3.73 13.92 32.96
C GLN A 29 -3.96 14.99 31.89
N ASP A 30 -4.52 14.60 30.75
CA ASP A 30 -5.04 15.54 29.73
C ASP A 30 -6.56 15.69 29.90
N PRO A 31 -7.05 16.73 30.63
CA PRO A 31 -8.47 16.94 30.90
C PRO A 31 -9.25 17.41 29.66
N LYS A 32 -8.56 17.78 28.59
CA LYS A 32 -9.16 18.20 27.33
C LYS A 32 -8.63 17.34 26.21
N ARG A 33 -8.51 16.01 26.45
CA ARG A 33 -8.02 14.97 25.54
C ARG A 33 -7.93 15.57 24.17
N THR A 34 -6.76 16.12 23.84
CA THR A 34 -6.58 16.77 22.55
C THR A 34 -6.97 15.67 21.60
N GLN A 35 -8.13 15.80 20.92
CA GLN A 35 -8.53 14.82 19.93
C GLN A 35 -7.30 14.75 19.08
N SER A 36 -6.58 13.62 19.11
CA SER A 36 -5.44 13.44 18.22
C SER A 36 -6.05 13.85 16.90
N LEU A 37 -5.54 14.92 16.28
CA LEU A 37 -5.89 15.21 14.90
C LEU A 37 -5.72 13.85 14.25
N GLN A 38 -6.83 13.17 13.95
CA GLN A 38 -6.76 11.82 13.43
C GLN A 38 -5.88 12.04 12.22
N ALA A 39 -4.66 11.50 12.25
CA ALA A 39 -3.73 11.67 11.15
C ALA A 39 -4.57 11.38 9.92
N PRO A 40 -4.69 12.34 8.97
CA PRO A 40 -5.75 12.35 7.97
C PRO A 40 -5.88 10.93 7.46
N ALA A 41 -7.04 10.30 7.71
CA ALA A 41 -7.18 8.85 7.68
C ALA A 41 -6.39 8.32 6.49
N VAL A 42 -5.22 7.71 6.75
CA VAL A 42 -4.29 7.38 5.67
C VAL A 42 -4.99 6.28 4.91
N VAL A 43 -5.61 6.67 3.79
CA VAL A 43 -6.22 5.73 2.86
C VAL A 43 -5.05 4.99 2.22
N SER A 44 -4.63 3.92 2.87
CA SER A 44 -3.62 3.02 2.34
C SER A 44 -4.33 1.91 1.60
N SER A 45 -4.15 1.87 0.28
CA SER A 45 -4.49 0.70 -0.51
C SER A 45 -3.31 -0.26 -0.52
N MET A 46 -3.58 -1.54 -0.28
CA MET A 46 -2.60 -2.61 -0.32
C MET A 46 -3.13 -3.79 -1.11
N PHE A 47 -2.24 -4.55 -1.73
CA PHE A 47 -2.59 -5.79 -2.41
C PHE A 47 -2.10 -6.99 -1.60
N ASN A 48 -3.03 -7.85 -1.20
CA ASN A 48 -2.72 -9.12 -0.55
C ASN A 48 -2.60 -10.21 -1.61
N VAL A 49 -1.38 -10.76 -1.77
CA VAL A 49 -1.08 -11.74 -2.80
C VAL A 49 -1.70 -13.10 -2.48
N SER A 50 -1.63 -13.59 -1.24
CA SER A 50 -2.24 -14.86 -0.80
C SER A 50 -3.75 -14.91 -1.03
N GLN A 51 -4.44 -13.79 -0.76
CA GLN A 51 -5.89 -13.68 -0.92
C GLN A 51 -6.31 -13.24 -2.33
N GLN A 52 -5.34 -12.91 -3.19
CA GLN A 52 -5.57 -12.26 -4.49
C GLN A 52 -6.60 -11.13 -4.37
N ALA A 53 -6.37 -10.24 -3.39
CA ALA A 53 -7.36 -9.25 -3.00
C ALA A 53 -6.72 -7.88 -2.82
N LEU A 54 -7.37 -6.88 -3.40
CA LEU A 54 -7.08 -5.49 -3.15
C LEU A 54 -7.85 -5.03 -1.91
N VAL A 55 -7.14 -4.49 -0.94
CA VAL A 55 -7.70 -4.05 0.34
C VAL A 55 -7.44 -2.56 0.50
N LYS A 56 -8.51 -1.81 0.78
CA LYS A 56 -8.44 -0.41 1.18
C LYS A 56 -8.66 -0.32 2.68
N ILE A 57 -7.76 0.35 3.38
CA ILE A 57 -7.94 0.62 4.80
C ILE A 57 -8.55 2.01 4.94
N GLU A 58 -9.79 2.07 5.42
CA GLU A 58 -10.49 3.32 5.75
C GLU A 58 -10.85 3.29 7.22
N GLN A 59 -10.37 4.27 8.01
CA GLN A 59 -10.78 4.49 9.40
C GLN A 59 -10.89 3.19 10.24
N VAL A 60 -9.88 2.31 10.13
CA VAL A 60 -9.74 1.02 10.86
C VAL A 60 -10.50 -0.18 10.23
N GLN A 61 -11.23 0.00 9.13
CA GLN A 61 -11.86 -1.10 8.40
C GLN A 61 -11.10 -1.46 7.12
N ALA A 62 -10.89 -2.77 6.91
CA ALA A 62 -10.36 -3.32 5.68
C ALA A 62 -11.51 -3.64 4.73
N LEU A 63 -11.61 -2.87 3.64
CA LEU A 63 -12.61 -3.06 2.60
C LEU A 63 -11.97 -3.78 1.40
N LYS A 64 -12.53 -4.93 1.02
CA LYS A 64 -12.13 -5.63 -0.21
C LYS A 64 -12.71 -4.90 -1.42
N ILE A 65 -11.84 -4.51 -2.34
CA ILE A 65 -12.23 -3.90 -3.61
C ILE A 65 -12.40 -4.99 -4.66
N ASN A 66 -13.55 -4.98 -5.34
CA ASN A 66 -13.81 -5.88 -6.46
C ASN A 66 -13.28 -5.25 -7.75
N LEU A 67 -12.45 -5.99 -8.47
CA LEU A 67 -11.95 -5.68 -9.81
C LEU A 67 -12.45 -6.74 -10.79
N CYS A 68 -12.46 -6.43 -12.10
CA CYS A 68 -12.69 -7.50 -13.06
C CYS A 68 -11.57 -8.56 -12.95
N PRO A 69 -11.85 -9.82 -13.32
CA PRO A 69 -10.88 -10.90 -13.17
C PRO A 69 -9.52 -10.64 -13.82
N LYS A 70 -9.50 -9.95 -14.99
CA LYS A 70 -8.25 -9.66 -15.70
C LYS A 70 -7.45 -8.53 -15.07
N ALA A 71 -8.12 -7.49 -14.57
CA ALA A 71 -7.48 -6.43 -13.79
C ALA A 71 -6.89 -7.01 -12.50
N LEU A 72 -7.60 -7.94 -11.86
CA LEU A 72 -7.10 -8.63 -10.68
C LEU A 72 -5.88 -9.51 -11.00
N GLN A 73 -5.89 -10.26 -12.10
CA GLN A 73 -4.74 -11.03 -12.57
C GLN A 73 -3.53 -10.15 -12.87
N MET A 74 -3.76 -8.98 -13.51
CA MET A 74 -2.73 -7.98 -13.77
C MET A 74 -2.08 -7.51 -12.46
N LEU A 75 -2.89 -7.07 -11.49
CA LEU A 75 -2.39 -6.63 -10.19
C LEU A 75 -1.66 -7.76 -9.44
N TYR A 76 -2.21 -8.97 -9.45
CA TYR A 76 -1.61 -10.12 -8.80
C TYR A 76 -0.20 -10.40 -9.35
N PHE A 77 -0.03 -10.40 -10.67
CA PHE A 77 1.27 -10.60 -11.30
C PHE A 77 2.27 -9.52 -10.89
N MET A 78 1.88 -8.25 -10.99
CA MET A 78 2.75 -7.13 -10.67
C MET A 78 3.10 -7.10 -9.17
N ALA A 79 2.14 -7.39 -8.28
CA ALA A 79 2.37 -7.46 -6.85
C ALA A 79 3.31 -8.61 -6.48
N ARG A 80 3.17 -9.78 -7.13
CA ARG A 80 4.09 -10.91 -6.94
C ARG A 80 5.50 -10.54 -7.39
N ARG A 81 5.63 -9.86 -8.54
CA ARG A 81 6.93 -9.35 -9.02
C ARG A 81 7.55 -8.37 -8.04
N ASN A 82 6.78 -7.45 -7.47
CA ASN A 82 7.29 -6.56 -6.43
C ASN A 82 7.80 -7.35 -5.21
N LEU A 83 7.04 -8.34 -4.71
CA LEU A 83 7.46 -9.17 -3.57
C LEU A 83 8.73 -9.99 -3.85
N GLU A 84 8.85 -10.57 -5.05
CA GLU A 84 10.05 -11.28 -5.51
C GLU A 84 11.29 -10.36 -5.50
N HIS A 85 11.09 -9.05 -5.66
CA HIS A 85 12.12 -8.01 -5.63
C HIS A 85 12.12 -7.21 -4.32
N GLN A 86 11.94 -7.89 -3.19
CA GLN A 86 12.02 -7.30 -1.85
C GLN A 86 11.00 -6.15 -1.62
N ASN A 87 9.82 -6.29 -2.20
CA ASN A 87 8.75 -5.29 -2.19
C ASN A 87 9.13 -3.97 -2.91
N SER A 88 10.13 -4.00 -3.79
CA SER A 88 10.50 -2.87 -4.64
C SER A 88 9.59 -2.83 -5.88
N PRO A 89 9.08 -1.66 -6.29
CA PRO A 89 8.34 -1.52 -7.54
C PRO A 89 9.18 -1.89 -8.77
N VAL A 90 8.73 -2.87 -9.55
CA VAL A 90 9.44 -3.32 -10.76
C VAL A 90 8.60 -3.11 -12.01
N LEU A 91 9.26 -2.77 -13.12
CA LEU A 91 8.65 -2.70 -14.43
C LEU A 91 8.17 -4.09 -14.87
N CYS A 92 6.87 -4.20 -15.13
CA CYS A 92 6.26 -5.33 -15.82
C CYS A 92 5.95 -4.90 -17.25
N THR A 93 6.59 -5.57 -18.20
CA THR A 93 6.50 -5.22 -19.63
C THR A 93 5.14 -5.64 -20.21
N TYR A 94 4.71 -4.98 -21.30
CA TYR A 94 3.49 -5.35 -22.00
C TYR A 94 3.46 -6.85 -22.39
N SER A 95 4.60 -7.38 -22.87
CA SER A 95 4.71 -8.80 -23.22
C SER A 95 4.57 -9.72 -22.01
N GLU A 96 5.18 -9.40 -20.86
CA GLU A 96 5.03 -10.18 -19.63
C GLU A 96 3.57 -10.17 -19.15
N LEU A 97 2.94 -9.00 -19.16
CA LEU A 97 1.55 -8.83 -18.73
C LEU A 97 0.58 -9.58 -19.65
N ILE A 98 0.74 -9.45 -20.97
CA ILE A 98 -0.10 -10.18 -21.95
C ILE A 98 0.08 -11.69 -21.78
N THR A 99 1.33 -12.13 -21.63
CA THR A 99 1.65 -13.55 -21.40
C THR A 99 0.97 -14.08 -20.15
N TYR A 100 0.97 -13.31 -19.06
CA TYR A 100 0.41 -13.77 -17.80
C TYR A 100 -1.13 -13.80 -17.80
N ILE A 101 -1.77 -12.75 -18.35
CA ILE A 101 -3.23 -12.55 -18.24
C ILE A 101 -4.00 -13.40 -19.27
N TRP A 102 -3.41 -13.71 -20.43
CA TRP A 102 -4.06 -14.47 -21.50
C TRP A 102 -3.35 -15.80 -21.78
N THR A 103 -4.14 -16.84 -22.07
CA THR A 103 -3.64 -18.15 -22.52
C THR A 103 -3.10 -18.09 -23.94
N ASP A 104 -2.25 -19.04 -24.35
CA ASP A 104 -1.59 -19.03 -25.68
C ASP A 104 -2.54 -18.86 -26.87
N SER A 105 -3.71 -19.50 -26.81
CA SER A 105 -4.76 -19.36 -27.83
C SER A 105 -5.35 -17.96 -27.93
N GLN A 106 -5.25 -17.14 -26.88
CA GLN A 106 -5.83 -15.80 -26.80
C GLN A 106 -4.80 -14.68 -26.98
N ARG A 107 -3.49 -14.99 -26.92
CA ARG A 107 -2.40 -13.98 -26.92
C ARG A 107 -2.22 -13.26 -28.25
N HIS A 108 -2.44 -13.95 -29.36
CA HIS A 108 -2.12 -13.46 -30.71
C HIS A 108 -2.85 -12.16 -31.08
N ASP A 109 -4.05 -11.95 -30.54
CA ASP A 109 -4.86 -10.75 -30.81
C ASP A 109 -4.70 -9.66 -29.72
N ARG A 110 -3.82 -9.84 -28.74
CA ARG A 110 -3.69 -8.91 -27.60
C ARG A 110 -2.55 -7.95 -27.81
N SER A 111 -2.83 -6.69 -27.50
CA SER A 111 -1.91 -5.58 -27.69
C SER A 111 -1.77 -4.76 -26.41
N ALA A 112 -0.85 -3.80 -26.43
CA ALA A 112 -0.70 -2.83 -25.35
C ALA A 112 -2.00 -2.07 -25.04
N GLN A 113 -2.92 -1.93 -26.00
CA GLN A 113 -4.20 -1.26 -25.79
C GLN A 113 -5.09 -1.97 -24.76
N GLU A 114 -5.10 -3.31 -24.76
CA GLU A 114 -5.86 -4.11 -23.79
C GLU A 114 -5.29 -3.94 -22.37
N ILE A 115 -3.95 -3.93 -22.25
CA ILE A 115 -3.30 -3.65 -20.97
C ILE A 115 -3.62 -2.24 -20.49
N ASN A 116 -3.62 -1.25 -21.39
CA ASN A 116 -3.94 0.14 -21.05
C ASN A 116 -5.40 0.27 -20.56
N ALA A 117 -6.34 -0.49 -21.15
CA ALA A 117 -7.72 -0.53 -20.68
C ALA A 117 -7.84 -1.11 -19.27
N LEU A 118 -7.13 -2.22 -18.98
CA LEU A 118 -7.08 -2.79 -17.63
C LEU A 118 -6.44 -1.81 -16.63
N ALA A 119 -5.35 -1.12 -17.02
CA ALA A 119 -4.71 -0.12 -16.19
C ALA A 119 -5.63 1.08 -15.89
N HIS A 120 -6.46 1.48 -16.85
CA HIS A 120 -7.47 2.52 -16.63
C HIS A 120 -8.53 2.06 -15.64
N GLU A 121 -9.07 0.85 -15.80
CA GLU A 121 -10.04 0.26 -14.87
C GLU A 121 -9.51 0.19 -13.44
N ILE A 122 -8.25 -0.24 -13.28
CA ILE A 122 -7.59 -0.31 -11.97
C ILE A 122 -7.53 1.08 -11.33
N ARG A 123 -7.10 2.11 -12.08
CA ARG A 123 -7.01 3.49 -11.56
C ARG A 123 -8.37 4.05 -11.17
N ASP A 124 -9.38 3.82 -12.00
CA ASP A 124 -10.75 4.30 -11.76
C ASP A 124 -11.34 3.64 -10.52
N THR A 125 -11.16 2.32 -10.39
CA THR A 125 -11.68 1.55 -9.26
C THR A 125 -10.99 1.94 -7.95
N LEU A 126 -9.67 2.14 -8.00
CA LEU A 126 -8.89 2.56 -6.84
C LEU A 126 -9.08 4.03 -6.48
N GLN A 127 -9.54 4.85 -7.43
CA GLN A 127 -9.50 6.31 -7.35
C GLN A 127 -8.08 6.82 -7.01
N LEU A 128 -7.05 6.09 -7.45
CA LEU A 128 -5.64 6.38 -7.21
C LEU A 128 -4.94 6.58 -8.55
N LEU A 129 -4.62 7.83 -8.87
CA LEU A 129 -3.91 8.16 -10.12
C LEU A 129 -2.50 7.57 -10.13
N ASN A 130 -1.87 7.44 -8.96
CA ASN A 130 -0.46 7.08 -8.82
C ASN A 130 -0.22 5.59 -8.52
N CYS A 131 -1.25 4.73 -8.47
CA CYS A 131 -1.06 3.31 -8.16
C CYS A 131 -0.35 2.55 -9.30
N LEU A 132 -0.51 3.02 -10.54
CA LEU A 132 0.11 2.46 -11.74
C LEU A 132 0.84 3.56 -12.49
N GLU A 133 2.16 3.42 -12.58
CA GLU A 133 3.02 4.30 -13.36
C GLU A 133 3.25 3.69 -14.74
N ALA A 134 2.96 4.44 -15.80
CA ALA A 134 3.16 3.99 -17.18
C ALA A 134 4.59 4.35 -17.63
N VAL A 135 5.36 3.35 -18.05
CA VAL A 135 6.66 3.55 -18.69
C VAL A 135 6.47 3.49 -20.20
N LYS A 136 6.70 4.63 -20.87
CA LYS A 136 6.41 4.82 -22.31
C LYS A 136 6.90 3.62 -23.12
N THR A 137 5.98 3.05 -23.91
CA THR A 137 6.20 1.91 -24.82
C THR A 137 6.72 0.62 -24.20
N GLN A 138 6.86 0.53 -22.88
CA GLN A 138 7.46 -0.64 -22.21
C GLN A 138 6.43 -1.41 -21.37
N GLY A 139 5.64 -0.72 -20.55
CA GLY A 139 4.67 -1.38 -19.67
C GLY A 139 4.34 -0.53 -18.45
N TYR A 140 4.16 -1.19 -17.31
CA TYR A 140 3.69 -0.55 -16.07
C TYR A 140 4.52 -0.93 -14.85
N ILE A 141 4.62 0.00 -13.91
CA ILE A 141 5.14 -0.21 -12.55
C ILE A 141 3.98 -0.07 -11.57
N LEU A 142 3.87 -1.02 -10.65
CA LEU A 142 2.87 -1.02 -9.58
C LEU A 142 3.43 -0.34 -8.34
N GLN A 143 2.82 0.79 -7.96
CA GLN A 143 3.23 1.66 -6.85
C GLN A 143 2.25 1.54 -5.68
N ILE A 144 1.98 0.32 -5.22
CA ILE A 144 1.16 0.05 -4.03
C ILE A 144 1.89 -0.91 -3.09
N HIS A 145 1.58 -0.81 -1.80
CA HIS A 145 2.14 -1.74 -0.83
C HIS A 145 1.62 -3.16 -1.07
N CYS A 146 2.52 -4.11 -1.29
CA CYS A 146 2.18 -5.51 -1.48
C CYS A 146 2.51 -6.28 -0.21
N ILE A 147 1.61 -7.16 0.21
CA ILE A 147 1.80 -8.07 1.34
C ILE A 147 1.65 -9.52 0.85
N PRO A 148 2.43 -10.46 1.41
CA PRO A 148 2.34 -11.87 1.05
C PRO A 148 0.95 -12.43 1.35
#